data_AF-A0A9D7WNN3-F1
#
_entry.id   AF-A0A9D7WNN3-F1
#
_cell.length_a   1.000
_cell.length_b   1.000
_cell.length_c   1.000
_cell.angle_alpha   90.00
_cell.angle_beta   90.00
_cell.angle_gamma   90.00
#
_symmetry.space_group_name_H-M   'P 1'
#
loop_
_entity.id
_entity.type
_entity.pdbx_description
1 polymer ?
#
loop_
_entity_poly.entity_id
_entity_poly.type
_entity_poly.pdbx_seq_one_letter_code
_entity_poly.pdbx_strand_id
1 'polypeptide(L)'
;MPFFLFLLIFILFVLVFIIIYKRKKPIYIGLGTSGLNVAKAWKEKGGEAFTLMDNKYKIESIQQYLTIEEIIQLCSLKRKYVVVSGLGGKTSKKMLVDLIQVLEEKNFQFKILAYLPFKLEGTIRNQQANQIHEKLVIRRNYHFVDINKEVENYPNKDLPELFKKMDELGLEKIKSIAI
;
A
#
# COMPACT_ATOMS: atom_id res chain seq x y z
N MET A 1 7.78 40.29 32.52
CA MET A 1 6.76 39.89 31.51
C MET A 1 7.30 39.36 30.17
N PRO A 2 8.37 39.89 29.53
CA PRO A 2 8.74 39.46 28.17
C PRO A 2 9.28 38.02 28.07
N PHE A 3 9.88 37.50 29.14
CA PHE A 3 10.44 36.14 29.18
C PHE A 3 9.38 35.04 28.98
N PHE A 4 8.20 35.20 29.60
CA PHE A 4 7.11 34.22 29.46
C PHE A 4 6.55 34.18 28.03
N LEU A 5 6.49 35.32 27.35
CA LEU A 5 6.05 35.39 25.96
C LEU A 5 7.04 34.69 25.02
N PHE A 6 8.35 34.93 25.21
CA PHE A 6 9.39 34.24 24.45
C PHE A 6 9.40 32.73 24.68
N LEU A 7 9.25 32.28 25.93
CA LEU A 7 9.19 30.85 26.26
C LEU A 7 7.96 30.18 25.62
N LEU A 8 6.80 30.84 25.63
CA LEU A 8 5.58 30.34 25.02
C LEU A 8 5.73 30.20 23.49
N ILE A 9 6.32 31.20 22.83
CA ILE A 9 6.60 31.17 21.38
C ILE A 9 7.56 30.03 21.03
N PHE A 10 8.61 29.82 21.83
CA PHE A 10 9.56 28.73 21.61
C PHE A 10 8.92 27.35 21.76
N ILE A 11 8.08 27.15 22.80
CA ILE A 11 7.34 25.89 22.99
C ILE A 11 6.39 25.64 21.82
N LEU A 12 5.67 26.67 21.35
CA LEU A 12 4.79 26.56 20.19
C LEU A 12 5.57 26.18 18.93
N PHE A 13 6.73 26.80 18.70
CA PHE A 13 7.60 26.50 17.56
C PHE A 13 8.10 25.04 17.61
N VAL A 14 8.55 24.57 18.78
CA VAL A 14 8.98 23.17 18.97
C VAL A 14 7.83 22.20 18.76
N LEU A 15 6.62 22.51 19.25
CA LEU A 15 5.44 21.67 19.04
C LEU A 15 5.04 21.61 17.56
N VAL A 16 5.00 22.75 16.87
CA VAL A 16 4.73 22.81 15.42
C VAL A 16 5.79 22.03 14.66
N PHE A 17 7.06 22.19 15.01
CA PHE A 17 8.15 21.44 14.39
C PHE A 17 8.01 19.93 14.63
N ILE A 18 7.69 19.50 15.86
CA ILE A 18 7.43 18.09 16.19
C ILE A 18 6.23 17.55 15.40
N ILE A 19 5.15 18.33 15.26
CA ILE A 19 3.95 17.95 14.51
C ILE A 19 4.28 17.79 13.02
N ILE A 20 5.01 18.75 12.44
CA ILE A 20 5.45 18.70 11.04
C ILE A 20 6.41 17.51 10.83
N TYR A 21 7.37 17.32 11.73
CA TYR A 21 8.37 16.26 11.64
C TYR A 21 7.78 14.86 11.84
N LYS A 22 6.76 14.71 12.71
CA LYS A 22 6.02 13.45 12.91
C LYS A 22 5.11 13.10 11.73
N ARG A 23 4.66 14.06 10.93
CA ARG A 23 3.71 13.85 9.83
C ARG A 23 4.37 13.56 8.48
N LYS A 24 5.43 12.74 8.45
CA LYS A 24 5.86 12.18 7.18
C LYS A 24 4.81 11.18 6.70
N LYS A 25 4.18 11.48 5.56
CA LYS A 25 3.27 10.57 4.86
C LYS A 25 3.95 9.19 4.71
N PRO A 26 3.22 8.07 4.87
CA PRO A 26 3.82 6.77 4.64
C PRO A 26 4.25 6.62 3.18
N ILE A 27 5.25 5.77 2.97
CA ILE A 27 5.73 5.40 1.65
C ILE A 27 4.94 4.17 1.17
N TYR A 28 4.46 4.22 -0.06
CA TYR A 28 3.70 3.14 -0.66
C TYR A 28 4.60 2.15 -1.37
N ILE A 29 4.31 0.86 -1.24
CA ILE A 29 4.95 -0.19 -2.03
C ILE A 29 3.85 -0.95 -2.75
N GLY A 30 3.66 -0.64 -4.03
CA GLY A 30 2.67 -1.31 -4.88
C GLY A 30 3.22 -2.60 -5.49
N LEU A 31 2.47 -3.70 -5.42
CA LEU A 31 2.83 -4.96 -6.06
C LEU A 31 1.86 -5.29 -7.20
N GLY A 32 2.43 -5.63 -8.36
CA GLY A 32 1.67 -5.98 -9.55
C GLY A 32 0.81 -4.81 -10.06
N THR A 33 -0.09 -5.09 -11.00
CA THR A 33 -0.88 -4.05 -11.69
C THR A 33 -1.83 -3.28 -10.77
N SER A 34 -2.47 -3.93 -9.79
CA SER A 34 -3.33 -3.22 -8.85
C SER A 34 -2.53 -2.30 -7.91
N GLY A 35 -1.40 -2.78 -7.39
CA GLY A 35 -0.48 -1.94 -6.61
C GLY A 35 0.10 -0.79 -7.42
N LEU A 36 0.34 -1.00 -8.73
CA LEU A 36 0.81 0.01 -9.69
C LEU A 36 -0.15 1.19 -9.82
N ASN A 37 -1.43 0.90 -10.05
CA ASN A 37 -2.46 1.92 -10.24
C ASN A 37 -2.65 2.77 -8.98
N VAL A 38 -2.68 2.09 -7.84
CA VAL A 38 -2.77 2.75 -6.54
C VAL A 38 -1.53 3.59 -6.24
N ALA A 39 -0.34 3.10 -6.56
CA ALA A 39 0.91 3.85 -6.39
C ALA A 39 0.96 5.11 -7.28
N LYS A 40 0.48 5.06 -8.53
CA LYS A 40 0.32 6.24 -9.40
C LYS A 40 -0.58 7.28 -8.78
N ALA A 41 -1.79 6.89 -8.40
CA ALA A 41 -2.76 7.82 -7.84
C ALA A 41 -2.32 8.39 -6.47
N TRP A 42 -1.47 7.66 -5.72
CA TRP A 42 -0.81 8.20 -4.54
C TRP A 42 0.26 9.25 -4.87
N LYS A 43 1.08 9.01 -5.90
CA LYS A 43 2.08 9.97 -6.40
C LYS A 43 1.43 11.27 -6.88
N GLU A 44 0.33 11.18 -7.63
CA GLU A 44 -0.45 12.35 -8.09
C GLU A 44 -0.93 13.23 -6.94
N LYS A 45 -1.13 12.66 -5.74
CA LYS A 45 -1.50 13.37 -4.50
C LYS A 45 -0.28 13.88 -3.69
N GLY A 46 0.90 13.94 -4.31
CA GLY A 46 2.15 14.34 -3.69
C GLY A 46 2.62 13.36 -2.62
N GLY A 47 2.43 12.07 -2.87
CA GLY A 47 2.87 10.98 -2.02
C GLY A 47 4.12 10.26 -2.57
N GLU A 48 4.88 9.59 -1.70
CA GLU A 48 6.02 8.77 -2.10
C GLU A 48 5.57 7.31 -2.33
N ALA A 49 5.95 6.71 -3.46
CA ALA A 49 5.65 5.30 -3.75
C ALA A 49 6.74 4.59 -4.59
N PHE A 50 6.92 3.31 -4.31
CA PHE A 50 7.68 2.32 -5.07
C PHE A 50 6.74 1.30 -5.70
N THR A 51 7.19 0.64 -6.76
CA THR A 51 6.44 -0.45 -7.38
C THR A 51 7.35 -1.64 -7.66
N LEU A 52 6.85 -2.82 -7.28
CA LEU A 52 7.46 -4.12 -7.49
C LEU A 52 6.60 -4.91 -8.48
N MET A 53 7.18 -5.31 -9.61
CA MET A 53 6.54 -6.17 -10.60
C MET A 53 7.46 -7.33 -10.97
N ASP A 54 6.87 -8.48 -11.31
CA ASP A 54 7.60 -9.58 -11.94
C ASP A 54 7.96 -9.14 -13.37
N ASN A 55 9.18 -9.45 -13.83
CA ASN A 55 9.88 -8.89 -15.02
C ASN A 55 9.24 -9.18 -16.39
N LYS A 56 7.91 -9.16 -16.52
CA LYS A 56 7.16 -9.49 -17.75
C LYS A 56 6.29 -8.39 -18.32
N TYR A 57 6.07 -7.28 -17.62
CA TYR A 57 5.29 -6.15 -18.15
C TYR A 57 5.99 -4.83 -17.85
N LYS A 58 6.58 -4.23 -18.88
CA LYS A 58 7.14 -2.88 -18.86
C LYS A 58 6.00 -1.92 -19.25
N ILE A 59 5.22 -1.46 -18.28
CA ILE A 59 4.23 -0.39 -18.49
C ILE A 59 4.99 0.94 -18.46
N GLU A 60 4.96 1.67 -19.57
CA GLU A 60 5.79 2.85 -19.90
C GLU A 60 5.58 4.09 -19.01
N SER A 61 4.61 4.07 -18.09
CA SER A 61 4.23 5.24 -17.29
C SER A 61 4.77 5.28 -15.87
N ILE A 62 5.56 4.30 -15.41
CA ILE A 62 6.26 4.34 -14.11
C ILE A 62 7.72 3.98 -14.30
N GLN A 63 8.58 5.00 -14.24
CA GLN A 63 10.02 4.92 -14.49
C GLN A 63 10.84 4.34 -13.31
N GLN A 64 10.46 3.21 -12.71
CA GLN A 64 11.41 2.28 -12.08
C GLN A 64 10.69 1.03 -11.55
N TYR A 65 11.09 -0.13 -12.08
CA TYR A 65 10.85 -1.42 -11.43
C TYR A 65 12.03 -1.65 -10.51
N LEU A 66 11.76 -1.84 -9.23
CA LEU A 66 12.79 -2.13 -8.24
C LEU A 66 12.70 -3.60 -7.84
N THR A 67 13.83 -4.24 -7.55
CA THR A 67 13.85 -5.53 -6.85
C THR A 67 13.50 -5.33 -5.36
N ILE A 68 13.29 -6.43 -4.63
CA ILE A 68 13.08 -6.33 -3.17
C ILE A 68 14.32 -5.71 -2.52
N GLU A 69 15.51 -6.10 -2.94
CA GLU A 69 16.78 -5.59 -2.41
C GLU A 69 16.90 -4.08 -2.62
N GLU A 70 16.57 -3.59 -3.82
CA GLU A 70 16.59 -2.16 -4.15
C GLU A 70 15.56 -1.37 -3.32
N ILE A 71 14.33 -1.88 -3.18
CA ILE A 71 13.31 -1.26 -2.31
C ILE A 71 13.84 -1.16 -0.88
N ILE A 72 14.46 -2.22 -0.37
CA ILE A 72 14.97 -2.29 0.99
C ILE A 72 16.13 -1.33 1.22
N GLN A 73 17.01 -1.12 0.23
CA GLN A 73 18.07 -0.11 0.29
C GLN A 73 17.51 1.33 0.38
N LEU A 74 16.36 1.58 -0.23
CA LEU A 74 15.67 2.87 -0.16
C LEU A 74 14.83 3.04 1.13
N CYS A 75 14.49 1.93 1.79
CA CYS A 75 13.72 1.96 3.02
C CYS A 75 14.56 2.45 4.22
N SER A 76 14.04 3.46 4.92
CA SER A 76 14.52 3.90 6.23
C SER A 76 13.62 3.38 7.36
N LEU A 77 14.23 2.96 8.48
CA LEU A 77 13.54 2.52 9.70
C LEU A 77 12.67 3.62 10.35
N LYS A 78 12.95 4.90 10.05
CA LYS A 78 12.20 6.05 10.59
C LYS A 78 10.91 6.35 9.81
N ARG A 79 10.62 5.59 8.74
CA ARG A 79 9.43 5.78 7.90
C ARG A 79 8.45 4.63 8.12
N LYS A 80 7.16 4.93 7.90
CA LYS A 80 6.09 3.94 7.83
C LYS A 80 5.84 3.56 6.37
N TYR A 81 5.53 2.30 6.12
CA TYR A 81 5.24 1.79 4.79
C TYR A 81 3.82 1.22 4.70
N VAL A 82 3.24 1.27 3.50
CA VAL A 82 2.00 0.57 3.19
C VAL A 82 2.23 -0.27 1.94
N VAL A 83 2.17 -1.58 2.12
CA VAL A 83 2.33 -2.58 1.06
C VAL A 83 0.96 -2.86 0.47
N VAL A 84 0.78 -2.69 -0.84
CA VAL A 84 -0.51 -2.81 -1.51
C VAL A 84 -0.44 -3.84 -2.62
N SER A 85 -1.35 -4.82 -2.62
CA SER A 85 -1.32 -5.92 -3.58
C SER A 85 -2.69 -6.53 -3.88
N GLY A 86 -2.94 -6.94 -5.11
CA GLY A 86 -4.05 -7.83 -5.46
C GLY A 86 -3.62 -9.29 -5.37
N LEU A 87 -4.28 -10.13 -4.58
CA LEU A 87 -3.77 -11.47 -4.23
C LEU A 87 -3.87 -12.51 -5.36
N GLY A 88 -4.68 -12.29 -6.39
CA GLY A 88 -4.85 -13.24 -7.49
C GLY A 88 -3.72 -13.28 -8.53
N GLY A 89 -2.70 -12.41 -8.40
CA GLY A 89 -1.63 -12.27 -9.39
C GLY A 89 -0.39 -13.15 -9.11
N LYS A 90 0.37 -13.46 -10.17
CA LYS A 90 1.65 -14.18 -10.07
C LYS A 90 2.68 -13.45 -9.19
N THR A 91 2.78 -12.13 -9.36
CA THR A 91 3.66 -11.26 -8.56
C THR A 91 3.36 -11.39 -7.06
N SER A 92 2.09 -11.33 -6.70
CA SER A 92 1.62 -11.39 -5.31
C SER A 92 1.85 -12.74 -4.65
N LYS A 93 1.82 -13.84 -5.42
CA LYS A 93 2.05 -15.18 -4.88
C LYS A 93 3.43 -15.36 -4.25
N LYS A 94 4.46 -14.79 -4.87
CA LYS A 94 5.85 -14.95 -4.43
C LYS A 94 6.36 -13.67 -3.78
N MET A 95 6.35 -12.56 -4.52
CA MET A 95 7.04 -11.34 -4.14
C MET A 95 6.40 -10.63 -2.94
N LEU A 96 5.08 -10.77 -2.72
CA LEU A 96 4.43 -10.20 -1.54
C LEU A 96 4.93 -10.87 -0.26
N VAL A 97 4.99 -12.20 -0.26
CA VAL A 97 5.40 -12.97 0.91
C VAL A 97 6.88 -12.72 1.19
N ASP A 98 7.72 -12.77 0.16
CA ASP A 98 9.16 -12.49 0.27
C ASP A 98 9.41 -11.07 0.81
N LEU A 99 8.70 -10.06 0.27
CA LEU A 99 8.83 -8.68 0.73
C LEU A 99 8.40 -8.53 2.20
N ILE A 100 7.26 -9.10 2.58
CA ILE A 100 6.77 -9.05 3.97
C ILE A 100 7.80 -9.65 4.92
N GLN A 101 8.34 -10.82 4.58
CA GLN A 101 9.35 -11.48 5.40
C GLN A 101 10.58 -10.58 5.58
N VAL A 102 11.12 -10.01 4.50
CA VAL A 102 12.30 -9.12 4.59
C VAL A 102 12.00 -7.85 5.40
N LEU A 103 10.79 -7.30 5.28
CA LEU A 103 10.37 -6.14 6.08
C LEU A 103 10.26 -6.47 7.58
N GLU A 104 9.74 -7.66 7.91
CA GLU A 104 9.66 -8.19 9.28
C GLU A 104 11.07 -8.42 9.86
N GLU A 105 11.94 -9.12 9.14
CA GLU A 105 13.33 -9.42 9.57
C GLU A 105 14.14 -8.15 9.84
N LYS A 106 13.92 -7.09 9.07
CA LYS A 106 14.59 -5.80 9.23
C LYS A 106 13.88 -4.85 10.20
N ASN A 107 12.80 -5.28 10.85
CA ASN A 107 12.01 -4.49 11.81
C ASN A 107 11.47 -3.17 11.22
N PHE A 108 11.08 -3.16 9.95
CA PHE A 108 10.41 -2.00 9.37
C PHE A 108 8.98 -1.86 9.90
N GLN A 109 8.51 -0.62 10.04
CA GLN A 109 7.11 -0.35 10.37
C GLN A 109 6.27 -0.34 9.10
N PHE A 110 5.43 -1.36 8.89
CA PHE A 110 4.58 -1.43 7.71
C PHE A 110 3.19 -2.01 8.00
N LYS A 111 2.23 -1.63 7.14
CA LYS A 111 0.92 -2.25 7.05
C LYS A 111 0.73 -2.86 5.67
N ILE A 112 -0.08 -3.89 5.56
CA ILE A 112 -0.40 -4.58 4.32
C ILE A 112 -1.88 -4.31 4.00
N LEU A 113 -2.16 -3.89 2.78
CA LEU A 113 -3.50 -3.77 2.24
C LEU A 113 -3.61 -4.68 1.00
N ALA A 114 -4.49 -5.67 1.07
CA ALA A 114 -4.66 -6.64 0.01
C ALA A 114 -6.08 -6.65 -0.57
N TYR A 115 -6.21 -6.86 -1.88
CA TYR A 115 -7.51 -7.06 -2.52
C TYR A 115 -7.68 -8.53 -2.88
N LEU A 116 -8.84 -9.09 -2.52
CA LEU A 116 -9.30 -10.35 -3.10
C LEU A 116 -9.74 -10.10 -4.54
N PRO A 117 -9.47 -11.04 -5.48
CA PRO A 117 -9.91 -10.89 -6.86
C PRO A 117 -11.44 -10.94 -6.97
N PHE A 118 -11.97 -10.44 -8.07
CA PHE A 118 -13.38 -10.63 -8.40
C PHE A 118 -13.70 -12.11 -8.61
N LYS A 119 -14.92 -12.53 -8.26
CA LYS A 119 -15.43 -13.88 -8.56
C LYS A 119 -15.34 -14.20 -10.06
N LEU A 120 -15.55 -13.19 -10.90
CA LEU A 120 -15.51 -13.30 -12.37
C LEU A 120 -14.09 -13.52 -12.94
N GLU A 121 -13.02 -13.32 -12.15
CA GLU A 121 -11.65 -13.58 -12.58
C GLU A 121 -11.28 -15.07 -12.62
N GLY A 122 -12.21 -15.95 -12.23
CA GLY A 122 -12.10 -17.39 -12.33
C GLY A 122 -11.58 -18.08 -11.07
N THR A 123 -11.88 -19.38 -10.97
CA THR A 123 -11.65 -20.19 -9.77
C THR A 123 -10.17 -20.28 -9.37
N ILE A 124 -9.26 -20.40 -10.35
CA ILE A 124 -7.83 -20.54 -10.09
C ILE A 124 -7.26 -19.29 -9.39
N ARG A 125 -7.61 -18.08 -9.86
CA ARG A 125 -7.16 -16.82 -9.23
C ARG A 125 -7.70 -16.68 -7.81
N ASN A 126 -8.98 -17.02 -7.60
CA ASN A 126 -9.62 -16.96 -6.29
C ASN A 126 -9.00 -17.96 -5.30
N GLN A 127 -8.75 -19.20 -5.72
CA GLN A 127 -8.06 -20.19 -4.90
C GLN A 127 -6.65 -19.74 -4.50
N GLN A 128 -5.88 -19.18 -5.44
CA GLN A 128 -4.55 -18.64 -5.16
C GLN A 128 -4.60 -17.47 -4.17
N ALA A 129 -5.56 -16.57 -4.35
CA ALA A 129 -5.75 -15.44 -3.45
C ALA A 129 -6.09 -15.91 -2.03
N ASN A 130 -6.96 -16.90 -1.89
CA ASN A 130 -7.34 -17.46 -0.59
C ASN A 130 -6.15 -18.10 0.12
N GLN A 131 -5.32 -18.87 -0.60
CA GLN A 131 -4.09 -19.45 -0.02
C GLN A 131 -3.12 -18.40 0.53
N ILE A 132 -3.00 -17.24 -0.13
CA ILE A 132 -2.16 -16.14 0.36
C ILE A 132 -2.85 -15.43 1.52
N HIS A 133 -4.16 -15.19 1.42
CA HIS A 133 -4.96 -14.57 2.47
C HIS A 133 -4.86 -15.34 3.80
N GLU A 134 -5.02 -16.66 3.77
CA GLU A 134 -4.88 -17.54 4.94
C GLU A 134 -3.50 -17.43 5.60
N LYS A 135 -2.44 -17.24 4.81
CA LYS A 135 -1.09 -17.02 5.36
C LYS A 135 -0.94 -15.66 6.02
N LEU A 136 -1.66 -14.65 5.55
CA LEU A 136 -1.53 -13.26 6.01
C LEU A 136 -2.50 -12.90 7.12
N VAL A 137 -3.65 -13.57 7.24
CA VAL A 137 -4.73 -13.25 8.19
C VAL A 137 -4.28 -13.28 9.66
N ILE A 138 -3.27 -14.08 9.97
CA ILE A 138 -2.68 -14.16 11.32
C ILE A 138 -1.91 -12.90 11.73
N ARG A 139 -1.59 -12.00 10.79
CA ARG A 139 -0.77 -10.81 11.03
C ARG A 139 -1.63 -9.62 11.43
N ARG A 140 -1.24 -8.93 12.51
CA ARG A 140 -1.96 -7.75 13.03
C ARG A 140 -1.91 -6.53 12.10
N ASN A 141 -0.89 -6.44 11.26
CA ASN A 141 -0.71 -5.35 10.31
C ASN A 141 -1.30 -5.67 8.92
N TYR A 142 -2.03 -6.78 8.79
CA TYR A 142 -2.69 -7.18 7.55
C TYR A 142 -4.14 -6.72 7.50
N HIS A 143 -4.47 -6.01 6.43
CA HIS A 143 -5.80 -5.56 6.09
C HIS A 143 -6.16 -6.10 4.70
N PHE A 144 -7.40 -6.50 4.52
CA PHE A 144 -7.88 -6.92 3.22
C PHE A 144 -9.23 -6.28 2.87
N VAL A 145 -9.48 -6.18 1.58
CA VAL A 145 -10.74 -5.73 1.00
C VAL A 145 -11.28 -6.87 0.16
N ASP A 146 -12.44 -7.39 0.57
CA ASP A 146 -13.22 -8.29 -0.28
C ASP A 146 -14.05 -7.44 -1.23
N ILE A 147 -13.49 -7.19 -2.42
CA ILE A 147 -14.10 -6.31 -3.41
C ILE A 147 -15.48 -6.81 -3.85
N ASN A 148 -15.73 -8.12 -3.77
CA ASN A 148 -16.99 -8.71 -4.18
C ASN A 148 -18.15 -8.28 -3.27
N LYS A 149 -17.88 -8.00 -1.99
CA LYS A 149 -18.88 -7.45 -1.05
C LYS A 149 -19.14 -5.98 -1.34
N GLU A 150 -18.10 -5.23 -1.66
CA GLU A 150 -18.18 -3.79 -1.94
C GLU A 150 -18.94 -3.49 -3.25
N VAL A 151 -18.89 -4.41 -4.22
CA VAL A 151 -19.53 -4.24 -5.54
C VAL A 151 -20.80 -5.08 -5.73
N GLU A 152 -21.29 -5.74 -4.68
CA GLU A 152 -22.47 -6.63 -4.77
C GLU A 152 -23.72 -5.91 -5.29
N ASN A 153 -23.90 -4.65 -4.86
CA ASN A 153 -25.01 -3.78 -5.27
C ASN A 153 -24.65 -2.85 -6.46
N TYR A 154 -23.49 -3.05 -7.09
CA TYR A 154 -23.05 -2.17 -8.16
C TYR A 154 -23.81 -2.50 -9.46
N PRO A 155 -24.46 -1.51 -10.11
CA PRO A 155 -25.36 -1.76 -11.23
C PRO A 155 -24.62 -2.23 -12.48
N ASN A 156 -23.36 -1.80 -12.66
CA ASN A 156 -22.53 -2.25 -13.77
C ASN A 156 -21.56 -3.34 -13.30
N LYS A 157 -21.65 -4.53 -13.91
CA LYS A 157 -20.75 -5.66 -13.62
C LYS A 157 -19.62 -5.78 -14.63
N ASP A 158 -19.42 -4.77 -15.48
CA ASP A 158 -18.31 -4.72 -16.42
C ASP A 158 -16.97 -4.65 -15.68
N LEU A 159 -16.07 -5.56 -16.04
CA LEU A 159 -14.85 -5.81 -15.29
C LEU A 159 -13.88 -4.60 -15.28
N PRO A 160 -13.66 -3.88 -16.38
CA PRO A 160 -12.93 -2.60 -16.37
C PRO A 160 -13.47 -1.56 -15.39
N GLU A 161 -14.79 -1.35 -15.32
CA GLU A 161 -15.38 -0.40 -14.37
C GLU A 161 -15.20 -0.85 -12.93
N LEU A 162 -15.35 -2.14 -12.67
CA LEU A 162 -15.12 -2.72 -11.35
C LEU A 162 -13.65 -2.53 -10.90
N PHE A 163 -12.68 -2.70 -11.80
CA PHE A 163 -11.27 -2.41 -11.51
C PHE A 163 -11.03 -0.93 -11.18
N LYS A 164 -11.65 -0.01 -11.93
CA LYS A 164 -11.56 1.43 -11.62
C LYS A 164 -12.11 1.72 -10.23
N LYS A 165 -13.23 1.09 -9.85
CA LYS A 165 -13.80 1.25 -8.51
C LYS A 165 -12.91 0.68 -7.41
N MET A 166 -12.28 -0.46 -7.66
CA MET A 166 -11.30 -1.05 -6.76
C MET A 166 -10.12 -0.11 -6.52
N ASP A 167 -9.61 0.56 -7.55
CA ASP A 167 -8.50 1.51 -7.44
C ASP A 167 -8.90 2.74 -6.57
N GLU A 168 -10.12 3.25 -6.73
CA GLU A 168 -10.68 4.33 -5.88
C GLU A 168 -10.78 3.91 -4.41
N LEU A 169 -11.42 2.76 -4.15
CA LEU A 169 -11.58 2.20 -2.80
C LEU A 169 -10.23 1.96 -2.15
N GLY A 170 -9.25 1.51 -2.92
CA GLY A 170 -7.89 1.33 -2.48
C GLY A 170 -7.29 2.60 -1.89
N LEU A 171 -7.42 3.73 -2.61
CA LEU A 171 -6.93 5.02 -2.14
C LEU A 171 -7.63 5.53 -0.88
N GLU A 172 -8.91 5.22 -0.70
CA GLU A 172 -9.65 5.58 0.52
C GLU A 172 -9.19 4.76 1.72
N LYS A 173 -9.11 3.43 1.58
CA LYS A 173 -8.63 2.54 2.64
C LYS A 173 -7.20 2.87 3.04
N ILE A 174 -6.37 3.22 2.07
CA ILE A 174 -5.02 3.74 2.28
C ILE A 174 -4.97 4.88 3.26
N LYS A 175 -5.83 5.89 3.13
CA LYS A 175 -5.86 7.02 4.06
C LYS A 175 -6.22 6.56 5.47
N SER A 176 -7.18 5.64 5.60
CA SER A 176 -7.58 5.11 6.91
C SER A 176 -6.50 4.26 7.60
N ILE A 177 -5.64 3.62 6.80
CA ILE A 177 -4.59 2.72 7.28
C ILE A 177 -3.27 3.50 7.52
N ALA A 178 -3.04 4.59 6.79
CA ALA A 178 -1.85 5.43 6.86
C ALA A 178 -1.76 6.35 8.10
N ILE A 179 -2.90 6.70 8.68
CA ILE A 179 -3.05 7.58 9.86
C ILE A 179 -2.84 6.76 11.14
#